data_AF-A0A0F6SK98-F1
#
_entry.id   AF-A0A0F6SK98-F1
#
_cell.length_a   1.000
_cell.length_b   1.000
_cell.length_c   1.000
_cell.angle_alpha   90.00
_cell.angle_beta   90.00
_cell.angle_gamma   90.00
#
_symmetry.space_group_name_H-M   'P 1'
#
loop_
_entity.id
_entity.type
_entity.pdbx_description
1 polymer ?
#
loop_
_entity_poly.entity_id
_entity_poly.type
_entity_poly.pdbx_seq_one_letter_code
_entity_poly.pdbx_strand_id
1 'polypeptide(L)'
;MVRVRRVAVGLSVVGLVLAVGGCGSGDEAGSRTTDIEAVAAAAPLPDRVVVRQPGYVDIGFPAEAVPAWPGPDPYEFLEPSPPSGSRGEIVGEQAEAVYEAALDNPGDLWNVGGIVRWLVVEPL
;
A
#
# COMPACT_ATOMS: atom_id res chain seq x y z
N MET A 1 19.56 12.56 -28.11
CA MET A 1 19.73 11.14 -27.74
C MET A 1 19.56 11.01 -26.23
N VAL A 2 18.40 10.53 -25.78
CA VAL A 2 18.04 10.43 -24.35
C VAL A 2 18.61 9.11 -23.80
N ARG A 3 19.47 9.20 -22.78
CA ARG A 3 20.18 8.07 -22.18
C ARG A 3 19.39 7.57 -20.98
N VAL A 4 18.50 6.60 -21.20
CA VAL A 4 17.70 5.97 -20.13
C VAL A 4 18.62 5.08 -19.29
N ARG A 5 18.88 5.45 -18.03
CA ARG A 5 19.57 4.58 -17.07
C ARG A 5 18.51 3.72 -16.38
N ARG A 6 18.44 2.45 -16.75
CA ARG A 6 17.67 1.45 -15.99
C ARG A 6 18.47 1.10 -14.74
N VAL A 7 17.94 1.43 -13.55
CA VAL A 7 18.50 0.99 -12.27
C VAL A 7 17.77 -0.28 -11.88
N ALA A 8 18.46 -1.41 -11.97
CA ALA A 8 17.99 -2.68 -11.42
C ALA A 8 18.38 -2.72 -9.94
N VAL A 9 17.40 -2.65 -9.05
CA VAL A 9 17.61 -2.85 -7.61
C VAL A 9 17.51 -4.35 -7.35
N GLY A 10 18.65 -5.01 -7.22
CA GLY A 10 18.73 -6.40 -6.80
C GLY A 10 18.51 -6.50 -5.29
N LEU A 11 17.40 -7.11 -4.87
CA LEU A 11 17.14 -7.45 -3.48
C LEU A 11 17.89 -8.76 -3.16
N SER A 12 19.09 -8.66 -2.57
CA SER A 12 19.82 -9.83 -2.08
C SER A 12 19.20 -10.31 -0.76
N VAL A 13 18.38 -11.36 -0.82
CA VAL A 13 17.96 -12.09 0.37
C VAL A 13 19.13 -12.97 0.82
N VAL A 14 19.81 -12.56 1.89
CA VAL A 14 20.82 -13.38 2.56
C VAL A 14 20.08 -14.49 3.30
N GLY A 15 20.16 -15.72 2.80
CA GLY A 15 19.63 -16.90 3.46
C GLY A 15 20.33 -17.15 4.79
N LEU A 16 19.56 -17.07 5.88
CA LEU A 16 20.01 -17.44 7.22
C LEU A 16 20.00 -18.98 7.34
N VAL A 17 21.18 -19.59 7.40
CA VAL A 17 21.35 -21.02 7.69
C VAL A 17 21.26 -21.21 9.20
N LEU A 18 20.17 -21.80 9.68
CA LEU A 18 20.06 -22.27 11.07
C LEU A 18 20.65 -23.69 11.16
N ALA A 19 21.90 -23.78 11.57
CA ALA A 19 22.49 -25.04 12.01
C ALA A 19 22.03 -25.30 13.46
N VAL A 20 20.99 -26.12 13.63
CA VAL A 20 20.63 -26.67 14.94
C VAL A 20 21.46 -27.93 15.14
N GLY A 21 22.55 -27.81 15.90
CA GLY A 21 23.23 -28.94 16.53
C GLY A 21 22.42 -29.41 17.72
N GLY A 22 21.62 -30.46 17.53
CA GLY A 22 20.87 -31.14 18.58
C GLY A 22 21.31 -32.59 18.68
N CYS A 23 22.13 -32.90 19.69
CA CYS A 23 22.44 -34.26 20.11
C CYS A 23 21.21 -34.84 20.82
N GLY A 24 20.68 -35.97 20.33
CA GLY A 24 19.55 -36.64 20.96
C GLY A 24 19.31 -38.02 20.34
N SER A 25 19.85 -39.05 20.99
CA SER A 25 19.48 -40.45 20.74
C SER A 25 18.06 -40.70 21.26
N GLY A 26 17.19 -41.30 20.46
CA GLY A 26 15.88 -41.78 20.91
C GLY A 26 14.89 -41.99 19.77
N ASP A 27 14.73 -43.26 19.41
CA ASP A 27 13.82 -43.83 18.43
C ASP A 27 12.31 -43.59 18.70
N GLU A 28 11.57 -43.39 17.60
CA GLU A 28 10.17 -43.77 17.30
C GLU A 28 8.96 -42.93 17.77
N ALA A 29 8.21 -42.52 16.75
CA ALA A 29 6.74 -42.44 16.64
C ALA A 29 5.96 -41.46 17.53
N GLY A 30 5.78 -40.25 16.99
CA GLY A 30 4.76 -39.31 17.43
C GLY A 30 4.68 -38.13 16.49
N SER A 31 4.12 -38.36 15.29
CA SER A 31 3.84 -37.29 14.31
C SER A 31 2.80 -36.35 14.93
N ARG A 32 3.29 -35.32 15.61
CA ARG A 32 2.54 -34.10 15.91
C ARG A 32 3.21 -33.01 15.12
N THR A 33 2.91 -32.96 13.84
CA THR A 33 3.04 -31.74 13.05
C THR A 33 2.18 -30.71 13.77
N THR A 34 2.78 -29.95 14.68
CA THR A 34 2.28 -28.64 15.03
C THR A 34 2.51 -27.80 13.79
N ASP A 35 1.50 -27.78 12.92
CA ASP A 35 1.31 -26.73 11.94
C ASP A 35 1.33 -25.42 12.70
N ILE A 36 2.49 -24.78 12.75
CA ILE A 36 2.59 -23.37 13.14
C ILE A 36 2.12 -22.62 11.90
N GLU A 37 0.81 -22.52 11.76
CA GLU A 37 0.20 -21.51 10.91
C GLU A 37 0.64 -20.17 11.51
N ALA A 38 1.67 -19.59 10.92
CA ALA A 38 2.11 -18.26 11.24
C ALA A 38 0.95 -17.33 10.86
N VAL A 39 0.09 -17.03 11.84
CA VAL A 39 -0.85 -15.92 11.76
C VAL A 39 0.02 -14.68 11.67
N ALA A 40 0.33 -14.26 10.44
CA ALA A 40 0.89 -12.95 10.19
C ALA A 40 -0.15 -11.97 10.72
N ALA A 41 0.11 -11.41 11.91
CA ALA A 41 -0.74 -10.38 12.47
C ALA A 41 -0.78 -9.23 11.46
N ALA A 42 -1.93 -9.03 10.81
CA ALA A 42 -2.16 -7.87 9.98
C ALA A 42 -1.95 -6.63 10.86
N ALA A 43 -1.18 -5.67 10.36
CA ALA A 43 -1.06 -4.39 11.04
C ALA A 43 -2.46 -3.79 11.19
N PRO A 44 -2.77 -3.15 12.34
CA PRO A 44 -4.06 -2.48 12.50
C PRO A 44 -4.23 -1.42 11.40
N LEU A 45 -5.46 -1.30 10.87
CA LEU A 45 -5.78 -0.25 9.93
C LEU A 45 -5.72 1.13 10.63
N PRO A 46 -5.34 2.19 9.91
CA PRO A 46 -5.20 3.52 10.49
C PRO A 46 -6.58 4.17 10.71
N ASP A 47 -6.76 4.83 11.83
CA ASP A 47 -7.95 5.65 12.12
C ASP A 47 -7.87 7.06 11.50
N ARG A 48 -6.74 7.38 10.86
CA ARG A 48 -6.49 8.63 10.15
C ARG A 48 -5.56 8.41 8.96
N VAL A 49 -5.90 9.04 7.83
CA VAL A 49 -5.03 9.11 6.65
C VAL A 49 -4.86 10.55 6.18
N VAL A 50 -3.69 10.85 5.63
CA VAL A 50 -3.47 12.03 4.78
C VAL A 50 -3.67 11.63 3.34
N VAL A 51 -4.44 12.43 2.62
CA VAL A 51 -4.55 12.35 1.17
C VAL A 51 -3.84 13.54 0.55
N ARG A 52 -2.98 13.29 -0.43
CA ARG A 52 -2.28 14.34 -1.21
C ARG A 52 -2.68 14.25 -2.67
N GLN A 53 -2.91 15.41 -3.27
CA GLN A 53 -2.98 15.56 -4.72
C GLN A 53 -1.78 16.40 -5.17
N PRO A 54 -0.67 15.76 -5.59
CA PRO A 54 0.56 16.49 -5.94
C PRO A 54 0.39 17.41 -7.16
N GLY A 55 -0.52 17.06 -8.06
CA GLY A 55 -0.83 17.85 -9.24
C GLY A 55 -1.95 17.22 -10.08
N TYR A 56 -2.36 17.92 -11.13
CA TYR A 56 -3.22 17.36 -12.14
C TYR A 56 -2.39 16.45 -13.06
N VAL A 57 -2.89 15.26 -13.36
CA VAL A 57 -2.23 14.34 -14.28
C VAL A 57 -3.10 14.20 -15.52
N ASP A 58 -2.58 14.66 -16.66
CA ASP A 58 -3.14 14.32 -17.97
C ASP A 58 -2.49 13.02 -18.44
N ILE A 59 -3.05 11.94 -17.93
CA ILE A 59 -2.69 10.58 -18.25
C ILE A 59 -3.74 10.11 -19.23
N GLY A 60 -3.35 9.75 -20.45
CA GLY A 60 -4.25 9.28 -21.52
C GLY A 60 -4.95 7.94 -21.22
N PHE A 61 -5.17 7.61 -19.96
CA PHE A 61 -5.98 6.51 -19.48
C PHE A 61 -7.45 6.94 -19.39
N PRO A 62 -8.39 6.12 -19.87
CA PRO A 62 -9.81 6.37 -19.64
C PRO A 62 -10.14 6.15 -18.15
N ALA A 63 -11.15 6.86 -17.64
CA ALA A 63 -11.49 6.84 -16.22
C ALA A 63 -11.95 5.44 -15.74
N GLU A 64 -12.57 4.65 -16.60
CA GLU A 64 -12.95 3.27 -16.33
C GLU A 64 -11.76 2.29 -16.21
N ALA A 65 -10.54 2.70 -16.59
CA ALA A 65 -9.35 1.87 -16.45
C ALA A 65 -8.70 1.94 -15.05
N VAL A 66 -9.19 2.81 -14.17
CA VAL A 66 -8.69 2.97 -12.79
C VAL A 66 -9.84 2.80 -11.79
N PRO A 67 -9.57 2.33 -10.56
CA PRO A 67 -10.61 2.10 -9.56
C PRO A 67 -11.32 3.41 -9.17
N ALA A 68 -12.60 3.30 -8.79
CA ALA A 68 -13.36 4.41 -8.25
C ALA A 68 -12.80 4.83 -6.88
N TRP A 69 -12.77 6.13 -6.62
CA TRP A 69 -12.39 6.65 -5.31
C TRP A 69 -13.41 6.23 -4.24
N PRO A 70 -12.98 5.59 -3.13
CA PRO A 70 -13.89 5.08 -2.10
C PRO A 70 -14.21 6.10 -0.99
N GLY A 71 -13.51 7.25 -0.98
CA GLY A 71 -13.61 8.26 0.05
C GLY A 71 -14.63 9.37 -0.24
N PRO A 72 -14.66 10.41 0.61
CA PRO A 72 -15.47 11.61 0.37
C PRO A 72 -14.99 12.33 -0.88
N ASP A 73 -15.80 13.22 -1.46
CA ASP A 73 -15.37 13.99 -2.63
C ASP A 73 -14.08 14.77 -2.28
N PRO A 74 -12.97 14.58 -3.02
CA PRO A 74 -11.72 15.30 -2.78
C PRO A 74 -11.88 16.82 -2.67
N TYR A 75 -12.86 17.42 -3.34
CA TYR A 75 -13.12 18.85 -3.26
C TYR A 75 -13.68 19.32 -1.91
N GLU A 76 -14.25 18.42 -1.10
CA GLU A 76 -14.81 18.76 0.21
C GLU A 76 -13.73 18.94 1.29
N PHE A 77 -12.56 18.33 1.11
CA PHE A 77 -11.54 18.25 2.17
C PHE A 77 -10.11 18.56 1.73
N LEU A 78 -9.79 18.56 0.43
CA LEU A 78 -8.46 18.93 -0.05
C LEU A 78 -8.30 20.45 -0.07
N GLU A 79 -7.31 20.94 0.67
CA GLU A 79 -6.92 22.35 0.68
C GLU A 79 -5.60 22.55 -0.10
N PRO A 80 -5.40 23.72 -0.75
CA PRO A 80 -4.10 24.07 -1.34
C PRO A 80 -2.97 24.02 -0.31
N SER A 81 -1.91 23.29 -0.61
CA SER A 81 -0.73 23.09 0.24
C SER A 81 0.57 23.33 -0.56
N PRO A 82 0.85 24.58 -0.97
CA PRO A 82 2.09 24.90 -1.69
C PRO A 82 3.33 24.57 -0.85
N PRO A 83 4.44 24.09 -1.48
CA PRO A 83 4.62 23.92 -2.92
C PRO A 83 4.09 22.57 -3.48
N SER A 84 3.43 21.74 -2.67
CA SER A 84 3.21 20.30 -2.94
C SER A 84 1.79 19.95 -3.45
N GLY A 85 1.13 20.88 -4.14
CA GLY A 85 -0.25 20.67 -4.63
C GLY A 85 -1.30 20.91 -3.55
N SER A 86 -2.17 19.93 -3.32
CA SER A 86 -3.23 19.98 -2.29
C SER A 86 -3.13 18.81 -1.32
N ARG A 87 -3.63 18.99 -0.09
CA ARG A 87 -3.67 17.93 0.93
C ARG A 87 -4.93 18.04 1.78
N GLY A 88 -5.33 16.94 2.38
CA GLY A 88 -6.41 16.89 3.36
C GLY A 88 -6.33 15.62 4.20
N GLU A 89 -7.16 15.53 5.23
CA GLU A 89 -7.17 14.40 6.16
C GLU A 89 -8.55 13.74 6.18
N ILE A 90 -8.55 12.41 6.27
CA ILE A 90 -9.76 11.59 6.48
C ILE A 90 -9.57 10.85 7.80
N VAL A 91 -10.65 10.70 8.57
CA VAL A 91 -10.63 10.10 9.91
C VAL A 91 -11.72 9.04 10.07
N GLY A 92 -11.54 8.15 11.04
CA GLY A 92 -12.49 7.11 11.42
C GLY A 92 -12.60 5.99 10.38
N GLU A 93 -13.76 5.32 10.32
CA GLU A 93 -14.00 4.17 9.43
C GLU A 93 -13.74 4.49 7.95
N GLN A 94 -13.92 5.75 7.54
CA GLN A 94 -13.65 6.17 6.17
C GLN A 94 -12.14 6.22 5.86
N ALA A 95 -11.29 6.49 6.87
CA ALA A 95 -9.84 6.43 6.72
C ALA A 95 -9.38 4.98 6.50
N GLU A 96 -9.96 4.04 7.24
CA GLU A 96 -9.68 2.60 7.10
C GLU A 96 -10.01 2.11 5.69
N ALA A 97 -11.22 2.41 5.19
CA ALA A 97 -11.66 2.00 3.86
C ALA A 97 -10.81 2.63 2.73
N VAL A 98 -10.43 3.90 2.88
CA VAL A 98 -9.57 4.59 1.91
C VAL A 98 -8.16 4.00 1.92
N TYR A 99 -7.62 3.70 3.11
CA TYR A 99 -6.30 3.10 3.23
C TYR A 99 -6.25 1.69 2.63
N GLU A 100 -7.23 0.84 2.95
CA GLU A 100 -7.31 -0.53 2.44
C GLU A 100 -7.40 -0.53 0.91
N ALA A 101 -8.27 0.29 0.32
CA ALA A 101 -8.37 0.41 -1.13
C ALA A 101 -7.07 0.93 -1.78
N ALA A 102 -6.32 1.80 -1.09
CA ALA A 102 -5.04 2.30 -1.59
C ALA A 102 -3.96 1.23 -1.63
N LEU A 103 -3.98 0.26 -0.71
CA LEU A 103 -3.06 -0.88 -0.75
C LEU A 103 -3.23 -1.71 -2.03
N ASP A 104 -4.46 -1.79 -2.54
CA ASP A 104 -4.79 -2.48 -3.80
C ASP A 104 -4.60 -1.61 -5.05
N ASN A 105 -4.26 -0.32 -4.89
CA ASN A 105 -4.07 0.65 -5.98
C ASN A 105 -2.70 1.36 -5.90
N PRO A 106 -1.58 0.67 -6.16
CA PRO A 106 -0.23 1.22 -6.00
C PRO A 106 0.13 2.34 -7.00
N GLY A 107 -0.75 2.61 -7.98
CA GLY A 107 -0.58 3.73 -8.90
C GLY A 107 -1.12 5.05 -8.35
N ASP A 108 -1.90 5.03 -7.26
CA ASP A 108 -2.57 6.21 -6.69
C ASP A 108 -3.48 6.95 -7.68
N LEU A 109 -3.90 6.27 -8.76
CA LEU A 109 -4.77 6.84 -9.79
C LEU A 109 -6.20 6.41 -9.53
N TRP A 110 -7.09 7.39 -9.42
CA TRP A 110 -8.47 7.18 -9.01
C TRP A 110 -9.45 7.82 -9.95
N ASN A 111 -10.54 7.12 -10.24
CA ASN A 111 -11.69 7.68 -10.92
C ASN A 111 -12.57 8.43 -9.91
N VAL A 112 -12.62 9.75 -10.05
CA VAL A 112 -13.46 10.65 -9.26
C VAL A 112 -14.48 11.28 -10.18
N GLY A 113 -15.69 10.72 -10.21
CA GLY A 113 -16.80 11.26 -11.03
C GLY A 113 -16.52 11.27 -12.53
N GLY A 114 -15.76 10.31 -13.05
CA GLY A 114 -15.37 10.23 -14.47
C GLY A 114 -14.08 10.97 -14.82
N ILE A 115 -13.38 11.51 -13.83
CA ILE A 115 -12.10 12.21 -13.99
C ILE A 115 -11.03 11.43 -13.25
N VAL A 116 -9.91 11.13 -13.93
CA VAL A 116 -8.76 10.51 -13.28
C VAL A 116 -8.02 11.54 -12.42
N ARG A 117 -7.75 11.20 -11.16
CA ARG A 117 -6.95 11.99 -10.23
C ARG A 117 -5.80 11.19 -9.66
N TRP A 118 -4.71 11.88 -9.37
CA TRP A 118 -3.61 11.32 -8.59
C TRP A 118 -3.79 11.66 -7.11
N LEU A 119 -4.25 10.69 -6.32
CA LEU A 119 -4.51 10.84 -4.88
C LEU A 119 -3.66 9.82 -4.13
N VAL A 120 -2.60 10.31 -3.50
CA VAL A 120 -1.69 9.51 -2.67
C VAL A 120 -2.26 9.43 -1.27
N VAL A 121 -2.42 8.22 -0.74
CA VAL A 121 -2.96 7.97 0.60
C VAL A 121 -1.84 7.48 1.51
N GLU A 122 -1.64 8.18 2.63
CA GLU A 122 -0.62 7.86 3.63
C GLU A 122 -1.27 7.70 5.01
N PRO A 123 -0.96 6.64 5.77
CA PRO A 123 -1.46 6.48 7.14
C PRO A 123 -0.76 7.51 8.05
N LEU A 124 -1.48 8.02 9.06
CA LEU A 124 -0.93 8.90 10.09
C LEU A 124 -0.68 8.17 11.42
#